data_AF-A0A963YX65-F1
#
_entry.id   AF-A0A963YX65-F1
#
_cell.length_a   1.000
_cell.length_b   1.000
_cell.length_c   1.000
_cell.angle_alpha   90.00
_cell.angle_beta   90.00
_cell.angle_gamma   90.00
#
_symmetry.space_group_name_H-M   'P 1'
#
loop_
_entity.id
_entity.type
_entity.pdbx_description
1 polymer ?
#
loop_
_entity_poly.entity_id
_entity_poly.type
_entity_poly.pdbx_seq_one_letter_code
_entity_poly.pdbx_strand_id
1 'polypeptide(L)'
;MADLKTLFRRSGKRQREIAEAVGRSEGAVSQWVNGDREIPADLVLKVEEFTGIPRHHLRPDLWEKTMPNAVDEAILAAPDLTHLQRLEAESIHIMREVAAEAERPVMLYSIGKDSAVMLHLAMKAFAPGKPPFPLLHVNTTWKFHEMIGFRDQRVKDLGLELHEWINQDGIARGINPFDHGGAYTDIMKTEALKAALDHFGYDVAFGGARRDEEKSRAKERIFSFRSPGHRWDPKSQRPELWNLYNTRKNKGETIRVFPLSNWTELDIWQYIYKESIPIVPLYYAAKRPVVEYNGMTVMVDDERMRIPDGQKPEMKSIRFRTLGCYPLTGAVESEADTLPEIIQEMLLTTTSERQGRAIDKDSAASMEKKKQEGYF
;
A
#
# COMPACT_ATOMS: atom_id res chain seq x y z
N MET A 1 1.62 -41.50 30.49
CA MET A 1 1.13 -42.32 29.36
C MET A 1 0.91 -43.74 29.86
N ALA A 2 -0.08 -44.46 29.32
CA ALA A 2 -0.22 -45.89 29.59
C ALA A 2 0.93 -46.64 28.91
N ASP A 3 1.50 -47.65 29.55
CA ASP A 3 2.55 -48.45 28.94
C ASP A 3 2.04 -49.22 27.71
N LEU A 4 2.95 -49.51 26.78
CA LEU A 4 2.63 -50.15 25.51
C LEU A 4 1.90 -51.48 25.71
N LYS A 5 2.30 -52.25 26.72
CA LYS A 5 1.68 -53.51 27.11
C LYS A 5 0.21 -53.36 27.50
N THR A 6 -0.14 -52.32 28.24
CA THR A 6 -1.51 -51.99 28.63
C THR A 6 -2.34 -51.57 27.42
N LEU A 7 -1.75 -50.83 26.47
CA LEU A 7 -2.43 -50.43 25.24
C LEU A 7 -2.74 -51.64 24.34
N PHE A 8 -1.79 -52.56 24.17
CA PHE A 8 -2.04 -53.82 23.47
C PHE A 8 -3.06 -54.72 24.17
N ARG A 9 -3.12 -54.70 25.51
CA ARG A 9 -4.18 -55.43 26.23
C ARG A 9 -5.55 -54.79 26.01
N ARG A 10 -5.63 -53.46 25.94
CA ARG A 10 -6.87 -52.69 25.73
C ARG A 10 -7.39 -52.80 24.29
N SER A 11 -6.54 -53.02 23.30
CA SER A 11 -6.98 -53.23 21.91
C SER A 11 -7.77 -54.54 21.72
N GLY A 12 -7.68 -55.47 22.67
CA GLY A 12 -8.37 -56.76 22.62
C GLY A 12 -7.81 -57.73 21.57
N LYS A 13 -6.73 -57.35 20.86
CA LYS A 13 -6.07 -58.16 19.82
C LYS A 13 -5.02 -59.07 20.44
N ARG A 14 -5.00 -60.33 20.04
CA ARG A 14 -3.96 -61.30 20.44
C ARG A 14 -2.68 -61.04 19.65
N GLN A 15 -1.53 -61.32 20.26
CA GLN A 15 -0.23 -61.10 19.61
C GLN A 15 -0.09 -61.87 18.29
N ARG A 16 -0.64 -63.09 18.23
CA ARG A 16 -0.74 -63.87 16.99
C ARG A 16 -1.52 -63.16 15.88
N GLU A 17 -2.64 -62.52 16.19
CA GLU A 17 -3.47 -61.82 15.20
C GLU A 17 -2.73 -60.59 14.65
N ILE A 18 -2.02 -59.87 15.52
CA ILE A 18 -1.17 -58.74 15.13
C ILE A 18 -0.02 -59.23 14.25
N ALA A 19 0.60 -60.35 14.61
CA ALA A 19 1.70 -60.96 13.87
C ALA A 19 1.29 -61.34 12.44
N GLU A 20 0.12 -61.97 12.29
CA GLU A 20 -0.47 -62.29 10.98
C GLU A 20 -0.78 -61.02 10.18
N ALA A 21 -1.36 -59.99 10.80
CA ALA A 21 -1.72 -58.73 10.13
C ALA A 21 -0.50 -57.94 9.60
N VAL A 22 0.64 -58.01 10.30
CA VAL A 22 1.86 -57.26 9.92
C VAL A 22 2.92 -58.13 9.25
N GLY A 23 2.62 -59.41 8.99
CA GLY A 23 3.53 -60.34 8.30
C GLY A 23 4.79 -60.68 9.11
N ARG A 24 4.67 -60.82 10.43
CA ARG A 24 5.78 -61.14 11.35
C ARG A 24 5.45 -62.37 12.20
N SER A 25 6.45 -62.87 12.94
CA SER A 25 6.24 -63.96 13.88
C SER A 25 5.64 -63.45 15.20
N GLU A 26 4.86 -64.30 15.88
CA GLU A 26 4.32 -63.98 17.21
C GLU A 26 5.43 -63.65 18.22
N GLY A 27 6.60 -64.30 18.11
CA GLY A 27 7.77 -63.99 18.91
C GLY A 27 8.32 -62.57 18.67
N ALA A 28 8.27 -62.07 17.42
CA ALA A 28 8.67 -60.69 17.11
C ALA A 28 7.70 -59.68 17.72
N VAL A 29 6.39 -59.94 17.65
CA VAL A 29 5.38 -59.09 18.29
C VAL A 29 5.51 -59.13 19.81
N SER A 30 5.80 -60.29 20.41
CA SER A 30 6.03 -60.41 21.85
C SER A 30 7.24 -59.59 22.31
N GLN A 31 8.30 -59.50 21.50
CA GLN A 31 9.44 -58.63 21.77
C GLN A 31 9.10 -57.13 21.70
N TRP A 32 8.09 -56.73 20.91
CA TRP A 32 7.57 -55.35 20.91
C TRP A 32 6.70 -55.03 22.11
N VAL A 33 5.89 -55.99 22.55
CA VAL A 33 4.90 -55.77 23.62
C VAL A 33 5.50 -55.99 25.01
N ASN A 34 6.42 -56.95 25.15
CA ASN A 34 6.95 -57.41 26.44
C ASN A 34 8.48 -57.35 26.53
N GLY A 35 9.20 -57.04 25.45
CA GLY A 35 10.65 -56.96 25.42
C GLY A 35 11.14 -55.55 25.11
N ASP A 36 12.44 -55.44 24.85
CA ASP A 36 13.13 -54.15 24.65
C ASP A 36 13.26 -53.77 23.15
N ARG A 37 12.54 -54.45 22.26
CA ARG A 37 12.60 -54.16 20.82
C ARG A 37 11.50 -53.22 20.40
N GLU A 38 11.87 -52.16 19.71
CA GLU A 38 10.90 -51.25 19.10
C GLU A 38 10.19 -51.86 17.89
N ILE A 39 8.98 -51.38 17.61
CA ILE A 39 8.23 -51.72 16.40
C ILE A 39 8.94 -51.07 15.19
N PRO A 40 9.32 -51.82 14.14
CA PRO A 40 9.95 -51.25 12.95
C PRO A 40 9.11 -50.11 12.33
N ALA A 41 9.76 -49.03 11.90
CA ALA A 41 9.10 -47.80 11.46
C ALA A 41 8.11 -48.02 10.29
N ASP A 42 8.46 -48.94 9.39
CA ASP A 42 7.64 -49.36 8.24
C ASP A 42 6.35 -50.11 8.62
N LEU A 43 6.27 -50.62 9.85
CA LEU A 43 5.12 -51.39 10.35
C LEU A 43 4.19 -50.59 11.26
N VAL A 44 4.59 -49.41 11.71
CA VAL A 44 3.85 -48.61 12.71
C VAL A 44 2.42 -48.30 12.25
N LEU A 45 2.23 -47.89 10.99
CA LEU A 45 0.90 -47.55 10.46
C LEU A 45 0.00 -48.78 10.36
N LYS A 46 0.56 -49.94 9.99
CA LYS A 46 -0.20 -51.20 9.92
C LYS A 46 -0.60 -51.69 11.31
N VAL A 47 0.28 -51.51 12.30
CA VAL A 47 -0.04 -51.84 13.70
C VAL A 47 -1.11 -50.88 14.24
N GLU A 48 -1.03 -49.58 13.96
CA GLU A 48 -2.04 -48.59 14.34
C GLU A 48 -3.41 -48.91 13.72
N GLU A 49 -3.46 -49.20 12.43
CA GLU A 49 -4.68 -49.58 11.72
C GLU A 49 -5.33 -50.84 12.30
N PHE A 50 -4.53 -51.85 12.62
CA PHE A 50 -5.05 -53.13 13.11
C PHE A 50 -5.45 -53.12 14.60
N THR A 51 -4.72 -52.37 15.42
CA THR A 51 -4.90 -52.37 16.89
C THR A 51 -5.67 -51.16 17.40
N GLY A 52 -5.80 -50.10 16.60
CA GLY A 52 -6.32 -48.81 17.02
C GLY A 52 -5.42 -48.07 18.02
N ILE A 53 -4.22 -48.57 18.31
CA ILE A 53 -3.26 -47.90 19.20
C ILE A 53 -2.60 -46.78 18.39
N PRO A 54 -2.70 -45.51 18.82
CA PRO A 54 -2.13 -44.42 18.06
C PRO A 54 -0.62 -44.55 17.85
N ARG A 55 -0.13 -44.20 16.65
CA ARG A 55 1.29 -44.33 16.26
C ARG A 55 2.27 -43.62 17.21
N HIS A 56 1.84 -42.53 17.85
CA HIS A 56 2.62 -41.77 18.83
C HIS A 56 2.86 -42.56 20.13
N HIS A 57 2.04 -43.56 20.43
CA HIS A 57 2.31 -44.50 21.53
C HIS A 57 3.12 -45.72 21.08
N LEU A 58 3.01 -46.12 19.81
CA LEU A 58 3.71 -47.29 19.26
C LEU A 58 5.22 -47.04 19.07
N ARG A 59 5.58 -45.83 18.63
CA ARG A 59 6.96 -45.38 18.44
C ARG A 59 7.11 -43.92 18.88
N PRO A 60 7.11 -43.67 20.20
CA PRO A 60 7.26 -42.32 20.73
C PRO A 60 8.60 -41.71 20.34
N ASP A 61 9.66 -42.49 20.17
CA ASP A 61 10.99 -42.04 19.72
C ASP A 61 11.00 -41.44 18.29
N LEU A 62 10.08 -41.85 17.42
CA LEU A 62 9.91 -41.24 16.11
C LEU A 62 9.17 -39.88 16.19
N TRP A 63 8.41 -39.66 17.27
CA TRP A 63 7.38 -38.61 17.36
C TRP A 63 7.49 -37.69 18.58
N GLU A 64 8.36 -37.96 19.55
CA GLU A 64 8.52 -37.13 20.74
C GLU A 64 9.41 -35.92 20.45
N LYS A 65 8.71 -34.77 20.49
CA LYS A 65 9.20 -33.43 20.80
C LYS A 65 10.20 -32.83 19.81
N THR A 66 9.70 -32.45 18.65
CA THR A 66 9.76 -31.00 18.37
C THR A 66 8.85 -30.32 19.40
N MET A 67 9.39 -30.06 20.60
CA MET A 67 8.98 -28.83 21.29
C MET A 67 9.16 -27.75 20.22
N PRO A 68 8.15 -26.91 19.95
CA PRO A 68 8.36 -25.79 19.06
C PRO A 68 9.67 -25.14 19.52
N ASN A 69 10.67 -25.06 18.64
CA ASN A 69 11.92 -24.41 19.02
C ASN A 69 11.55 -23.00 19.51
N ALA A 70 12.41 -22.31 20.28
CA ALA A 70 12.10 -20.94 20.72
C ALA A 70 11.61 -20.02 19.58
N VAL A 71 11.99 -20.34 18.34
CA VAL A 71 11.50 -19.77 17.08
C VAL A 71 10.02 -20.07 16.82
N ASP A 72 9.57 -21.31 16.94
CA ASP A 72 8.18 -21.72 16.72
C ASP A 72 7.25 -21.24 17.84
N GLU A 73 7.72 -21.22 19.10
CA GLU A 73 6.96 -20.59 20.20
C GLU A 73 6.85 -19.08 19.98
N ALA A 74 7.91 -18.42 19.50
CA ALA A 74 7.86 -17.01 19.13
C ALA A 74 6.95 -16.74 17.92
N ILE A 75 6.88 -17.66 16.95
CA ILE A 75 5.97 -17.56 15.79
C ILE A 75 4.51 -17.76 16.22
N LEU A 76 4.24 -18.72 17.11
CA LEU A 76 2.89 -18.98 17.63
C LEU A 76 2.43 -17.97 18.69
N ALA A 77 3.38 -17.34 19.41
CA ALA A 77 3.12 -16.30 20.40
C ALA A 77 3.16 -14.87 19.82
N ALA A 78 3.61 -14.70 18.57
CA ALA A 78 3.55 -13.41 17.91
C ALA A 78 2.09 -13.00 17.78
N PRO A 79 1.67 -11.85 18.36
CA PRO A 79 0.29 -11.41 18.23
C PRO A 79 -0.05 -11.22 16.76
N ASP A 80 -1.25 -11.66 16.37
CA ASP A 80 -1.79 -11.42 15.05
C ASP A 80 -1.67 -9.93 14.70
N LEU A 81 -1.03 -9.62 13.58
CA LEU A 81 -0.90 -8.23 13.12
C LEU A 81 -2.29 -7.63 12.99
N THR A 82 -2.48 -6.43 13.56
CA THR A 82 -3.66 -5.61 13.29
C THR A 82 -3.74 -5.26 11.80
N HIS A 83 -4.92 -4.89 11.32
CA HIS A 83 -5.13 -4.49 9.92
C HIS A 83 -4.10 -3.46 9.42
N LEU A 84 -3.95 -2.33 10.16
CA LEU A 84 -2.98 -1.30 9.79
C LEU A 84 -1.52 -1.78 9.83
N GLN A 85 -1.17 -2.71 10.72
CA GLN A 85 0.17 -3.30 10.75
C GLN A 85 0.41 -4.23 9.55
N ARG A 86 -0.62 -4.96 9.07
CA ARG A 86 -0.51 -5.76 7.84
C ARG A 86 -0.29 -4.86 6.62
N LEU A 87 -1.07 -3.78 6.51
CA LEU A 87 -0.93 -2.79 5.44
C LEU A 87 0.43 -2.07 5.48
N GLU A 88 0.92 -1.70 6.67
CA GLU A 88 2.26 -1.14 6.87
C GLU A 88 3.33 -2.12 6.41
N ALA A 89 3.27 -3.38 6.86
CA ALA A 89 4.25 -4.41 6.50
C ALA A 89 4.26 -4.69 4.99
N GLU A 90 3.08 -4.77 4.35
CA GLU A 90 2.95 -4.94 2.90
C GLU A 90 3.61 -3.78 2.15
N SER A 91 3.31 -2.55 2.57
CA SER A 91 3.84 -1.34 1.91
C SER A 91 5.36 -1.24 2.04
N ILE A 92 5.89 -1.55 3.24
CA ILE A 92 7.34 -1.58 3.50
C ILE A 92 8.01 -2.67 2.65
N HIS A 93 7.39 -3.86 2.54
CA HIS A 93 7.88 -4.94 1.69
C HIS A 93 7.99 -4.50 0.22
N ILE A 94 6.93 -3.90 -0.33
CA ILE A 94 6.91 -3.36 -1.71
C ILE A 94 8.02 -2.33 -1.92
N MET A 95 8.22 -1.41 -0.97
CA MET A 95 9.27 -0.39 -1.08
C MET A 95 10.68 -0.99 -1.08
N ARG A 96 10.92 -2.02 -0.26
CA ARG A 96 12.21 -2.72 -0.18
C ARG A 96 12.50 -3.53 -1.44
N GLU A 97 11.50 -4.21 -2.00
CA GLU A 97 11.63 -4.92 -3.28
C GLU A 97 12.04 -3.97 -4.41
N VAL A 98 11.41 -2.79 -4.48
CA VAL A 98 11.80 -1.77 -5.48
C VAL A 98 13.22 -1.27 -5.24
N ALA A 99 13.59 -0.97 -3.99
CA ALA A 99 14.95 -0.49 -3.70
C ALA A 99 16.04 -1.54 -3.99
N ALA A 100 15.71 -2.83 -3.93
CA ALA A 100 16.62 -3.92 -4.27
C ALA A 100 16.80 -4.11 -5.79
N GLU A 101 15.76 -3.84 -6.58
CA GLU A 101 15.69 -4.21 -8.00
C GLU A 101 15.77 -3.00 -8.97
N ALA A 102 15.54 -1.78 -8.49
CA ALA A 102 15.58 -0.57 -9.32
C ALA A 102 17.00 0.03 -9.40
N GLU A 103 17.34 0.57 -10.57
CA GLU A 103 18.60 1.30 -10.79
C GLU A 103 18.52 2.75 -10.28
N ARG A 104 17.39 3.43 -10.49
CA ARG A 104 17.13 4.83 -10.13
C ARG A 104 15.66 5.02 -9.71
N PRO A 105 15.28 4.51 -8.52
CA PRO A 105 13.94 4.74 -7.99
C PRO A 105 13.73 6.20 -7.59
N VAL A 106 12.48 6.67 -7.64
CA VAL A 106 12.05 7.98 -7.15
C VAL A 106 10.70 7.89 -6.47
N MET A 107 10.45 8.72 -5.46
CA MET A 107 9.12 8.83 -4.85
C MET A 107 8.40 10.11 -5.29
N LEU A 108 7.23 9.96 -5.91
CA LEU A 108 6.37 11.10 -6.26
C LEU A 108 5.73 11.66 -5.00
N TYR A 109 6.09 12.89 -4.63
CA TYR A 109 5.63 13.55 -3.42
C TYR A 109 4.71 14.73 -3.76
N SER A 110 3.39 14.51 -3.66
CA SER A 110 2.36 15.48 -4.04
C SER A 110 1.87 16.38 -2.91
N ILE A 111 2.42 16.20 -1.70
CA ILE A 111 2.08 16.98 -0.50
C ILE A 111 0.62 16.77 -0.05
N GLY A 112 -0.01 15.67 -0.46
CA GLY A 112 -1.29 15.21 0.07
C GLY A 112 -1.11 14.21 1.21
N LYS A 113 -2.21 13.93 1.93
CA LYS A 113 -2.27 12.95 3.02
C LYS A 113 -1.72 11.57 2.63
N ASP A 114 -2.04 11.09 1.43
CA ASP A 114 -1.60 9.77 0.93
C ASP A 114 -0.09 9.76 0.71
N SER A 115 0.46 10.81 0.10
CA SER A 115 1.91 10.95 -0.09
C SER A 115 2.66 11.19 1.23
N ALA A 116 2.01 11.75 2.26
CA ALA A 116 2.57 11.88 3.60
C ALA A 116 2.67 10.52 4.32
N VAL A 117 1.64 9.67 4.21
CA VAL A 117 1.69 8.28 4.67
C VAL A 117 2.76 7.49 3.91
N MET A 118 2.80 7.61 2.59
CA MET A 118 3.81 6.93 1.77
C MET A 118 5.24 7.36 2.15
N LEU A 119 5.47 8.65 2.38
CA LEU A 119 6.76 9.15 2.86
C LEU A 119 7.10 8.59 4.25
N HIS A 120 6.15 8.57 5.17
CA HIS A 120 6.34 8.00 6.50
C HIS A 120 6.71 6.51 6.44
N LEU A 121 6.02 5.73 5.60
CA LEU A 121 6.32 4.32 5.36
C LEU A 121 7.71 4.13 4.76
N ALA A 122 8.15 5.00 3.84
CA ALA A 122 9.52 4.95 3.31
C ALA A 122 10.57 5.22 4.41
N MET A 123 10.32 6.20 5.29
CA MET A 123 11.20 6.44 6.44
C MET A 123 11.30 5.19 7.34
N LYS A 124 10.19 4.50 7.59
CA LYS A 124 10.18 3.23 8.33
C LYS A 124 10.90 2.10 7.58
N ALA A 125 10.69 1.99 6.27
CA ALA A 125 11.24 0.92 5.46
C ALA A 125 12.77 0.88 5.48
N PHE A 126 13.41 2.05 5.57
CA PHE A 126 14.87 2.19 5.49
C PHE A 126 15.52 2.67 6.79
N ALA A 127 14.77 2.78 7.89
CA ALA A 127 15.31 3.10 9.19
C ALA A 127 16.42 2.11 9.62
N PRO A 128 17.49 2.58 10.30
CA PRO A 128 17.74 3.97 10.71
C PRO A 128 18.33 4.89 9.62
N GLY A 129 18.56 4.36 8.41
CA GLY A 129 19.00 5.15 7.26
C GLY A 129 17.88 6.00 6.65
N LYS A 130 18.26 6.80 5.64
CA LYS A 130 17.31 7.52 4.78
C LYS A 130 16.88 6.61 3.62
N PRO A 131 15.70 6.84 3.02
CA PRO A 131 15.32 6.17 1.79
C PRO A 131 16.40 6.35 0.72
N PRO A 132 16.79 5.27 -0.01
CA PRO A 132 17.88 5.32 -1.00
C PRO A 132 17.43 5.91 -2.34
N PHE A 133 16.47 6.85 -2.32
CA PHE A 133 15.91 7.50 -3.49
C PHE A 133 15.45 8.92 -3.14
N PRO A 134 15.54 9.86 -4.10
CA PRO A 134 15.05 11.21 -3.91
C PRO A 134 13.51 11.27 -3.99
N LEU A 135 12.97 12.39 -3.55
CA LEU A 135 11.59 12.79 -3.81
C LEU A 135 11.51 13.57 -5.12
N LEU A 136 10.38 13.48 -5.83
CA LEU A 136 10.06 14.31 -6.99
C LEU A 136 8.71 15.01 -6.80
N HIS A 137 8.70 16.32 -6.95
CA HIS A 137 7.47 17.11 -6.99
C HIS A 137 7.34 17.83 -8.33
N VAL A 138 6.26 17.53 -9.06
CA VAL A 138 5.85 18.29 -10.25
C VAL A 138 5.11 19.55 -9.79
N ASN A 139 5.81 20.68 -9.88
CA ASN A 139 5.28 21.98 -9.50
C ASN A 139 4.62 22.66 -10.69
N THR A 140 3.29 22.76 -10.61
CA THR A 140 2.48 23.41 -11.65
C THR A 140 2.43 24.93 -11.49
N THR A 141 3.10 25.51 -10.49
CA THR A 141 3.02 26.93 -10.08
C THR A 141 1.62 27.41 -9.68
N TRP A 142 0.73 26.49 -9.29
CA TRP A 142 -0.67 26.77 -8.90
C TRP A 142 -1.11 25.96 -7.67
N LYS A 143 -0.17 25.36 -6.94
CA LYS A 143 -0.45 24.74 -5.63
C LYS A 143 -0.76 25.83 -4.61
N PHE A 144 -1.47 25.45 -3.55
CA PHE A 144 -1.64 26.31 -2.38
C PHE A 144 -0.27 26.65 -1.78
N HIS A 145 -0.09 27.88 -1.31
CA HIS A 145 1.13 28.33 -0.65
C HIS A 145 1.46 27.47 0.57
N GLU A 146 0.44 27.14 1.37
CA GLU A 146 0.61 26.32 2.57
C GLU A 146 1.14 24.91 2.25
N MET A 147 0.75 24.32 1.10
CA MET A 147 1.31 23.05 0.66
C MET A 147 2.81 23.17 0.36
N ILE A 148 3.21 24.21 -0.39
CA ILE A 148 4.62 24.40 -0.77
C ILE A 148 5.48 24.66 0.47
N GLY A 149 5.03 25.53 1.38
CA GLY A 149 5.72 25.79 2.64
C GLY A 149 5.86 24.54 3.51
N PHE A 150 4.79 23.75 3.64
CA PHE A 150 4.81 22.48 4.37
C PHE A 150 5.80 21.48 3.77
N ARG A 151 5.81 21.34 2.44
CA ARG A 151 6.75 20.47 1.71
C ARG A 151 8.19 20.83 2.00
N ASP A 152 8.54 22.11 1.84
CA ASP A 152 9.92 22.58 1.97
C ASP A 152 10.43 22.39 3.40
N GLN A 153 9.59 22.70 4.39
CA GLN A 153 9.90 22.47 5.78
C GLN A 153 10.08 20.97 6.06
N ARG A 154 9.16 20.12 5.57
CA ARG A 154 9.20 18.68 5.83
C ARG A 154 10.43 18.00 5.23
N VAL A 155 10.80 18.37 4.01
CA VAL A 155 12.01 17.86 3.35
C VAL A 155 13.27 18.26 4.11
N LYS A 156 13.32 19.53 4.57
CA LYS A 156 14.43 20.04 5.39
C LYS A 156 14.55 19.31 6.73
N ASP A 157 13.43 19.14 7.45
CA ASP A 157 13.41 18.48 8.76
C ASP A 157 13.88 17.02 8.70
N LEU A 158 13.52 16.31 7.61
CA LEU A 158 13.94 14.94 7.38
C LEU A 158 15.32 14.83 6.69
N GLY A 159 15.87 15.95 6.23
CA GLY A 159 17.12 16.02 5.48
C GLY A 159 17.09 15.20 4.18
N LEU A 160 15.96 15.21 3.48
CA LEU A 160 15.78 14.46 2.23
C LEU A 160 16.14 15.32 1.01
N GLU A 161 16.44 14.66 -0.09
CA GLU A 161 16.59 15.31 -1.39
C GLU A 161 15.23 15.38 -2.10
N LEU A 162 14.87 16.57 -2.58
CA LEU A 162 13.67 16.81 -3.37
C LEU A 162 14.06 17.44 -4.70
N HIS A 163 13.75 16.75 -5.79
CA HIS A 163 13.80 17.33 -7.12
C HIS A 163 12.47 18.02 -7.42
N GLU A 164 12.54 19.29 -7.79
CA GLU A 164 11.39 20.03 -8.29
C GLU A 164 11.45 20.07 -9.82
N TRP A 165 10.32 19.80 -10.47
CA TRP A 165 10.18 19.96 -11.91
C TRP A 165 9.03 20.90 -12.25
N ILE A 166 9.33 21.88 -13.09
CA ILE A 166 8.37 22.86 -13.60
C ILE A 166 8.40 22.80 -15.12
N ASN A 167 7.23 22.68 -15.77
CA ASN A 167 7.14 22.74 -17.22
C ASN A 167 7.32 24.18 -17.71
N GLN A 168 8.55 24.53 -18.12
CA GLN A 168 8.91 25.87 -18.60
C GLN A 168 8.21 26.23 -19.92
N ASP A 169 7.94 25.27 -20.81
CA ASP A 169 7.16 25.52 -22.04
C ASP A 169 5.72 25.94 -21.70
N GLY A 170 5.11 25.21 -20.75
CA GLY A 170 3.78 25.55 -20.25
C GLY A 170 3.72 26.95 -19.65
N ILE A 171 4.75 27.36 -18.90
CA ILE A 171 4.87 28.73 -18.37
C ILE A 171 5.01 29.75 -19.50
N ALA A 172 5.93 29.52 -20.45
CA ALA A 172 6.18 30.43 -21.55
C ALA A 172 4.93 30.67 -22.42
N ARG A 173 4.08 29.66 -22.54
CA ARG A 173 2.78 29.71 -23.24
C ARG A 173 1.63 30.27 -22.40
N GLY A 174 1.85 30.61 -21.13
CA GLY A 174 0.81 31.15 -20.24
C GLY A 174 -0.27 30.11 -19.85
N ILE A 175 0.08 28.82 -19.85
CA ILE A 175 -0.85 27.73 -19.51
C ILE A 175 -1.29 27.84 -18.05
N ASN A 176 -2.60 27.91 -17.83
CA ASN A 176 -3.20 28.19 -16.53
C ASN A 176 -4.55 27.48 -16.33
N PRO A 177 -5.01 27.27 -15.08
CA PRO A 177 -6.20 26.48 -14.79
C PRO A 177 -7.52 27.16 -15.17
N PHE A 178 -7.53 28.46 -15.50
CA PHE A 178 -8.75 29.19 -15.86
C PHE A 178 -9.04 29.11 -17.36
N ASP A 179 -8.04 29.33 -18.20
CA ASP A 179 -8.23 29.50 -19.65
C ASP A 179 -8.12 28.19 -20.44
N HIS A 180 -7.45 27.17 -19.88
CA HIS A 180 -7.00 26.01 -20.65
C HIS A 180 -7.68 24.69 -20.26
N GLY A 181 -8.63 24.69 -19.31
CA GLY A 181 -9.42 23.53 -18.92
C GLY A 181 -8.60 22.25 -18.71
N GLY A 182 -8.98 21.16 -19.39
CA GLY A 182 -8.28 19.87 -19.32
C GLY A 182 -6.83 19.91 -19.82
N ALA A 183 -6.52 20.76 -20.82
CA ALA A 183 -5.17 20.87 -21.40
C ALA A 183 -4.15 21.39 -20.39
N TYR A 184 -4.57 22.26 -19.44
CA TYR A 184 -3.71 22.68 -18.33
C TYR A 184 -3.17 21.49 -17.53
N THR A 185 -4.04 20.54 -17.19
CA THR A 185 -3.64 19.38 -16.39
C THR A 185 -2.71 18.48 -17.17
N ASP A 186 -2.95 18.30 -18.46
CA ASP A 186 -2.11 17.47 -19.30
C ASP A 186 -0.69 18.03 -19.45
N ILE A 187 -0.59 19.30 -19.84
CA ILE A 187 0.69 19.99 -20.07
C ILE A 187 1.47 20.18 -18.76
N MET A 188 0.80 20.70 -17.72
CA MET A 188 1.50 21.08 -16.48
C MET A 188 1.72 19.90 -15.52
N LYS A 189 1.06 18.75 -15.72
CA LYS A 189 1.26 17.55 -14.88
C LYS A 189 1.73 16.34 -15.68
N THR A 190 0.98 15.88 -16.68
CA THR A 190 1.33 14.65 -17.42
C THR A 190 2.65 14.79 -18.15
N GLU A 191 2.74 15.79 -19.02
CA GLU A 191 3.94 16.03 -19.84
C GLU A 191 5.11 16.44 -18.95
N ALA A 192 4.85 17.28 -17.96
CA ALA A 192 5.82 17.68 -16.96
C ALA A 192 6.42 16.47 -16.22
N LEU A 193 5.59 15.52 -15.75
CA LEU A 193 6.06 14.31 -15.08
C LEU A 193 6.91 13.44 -16.00
N LYS A 194 6.44 13.18 -17.23
CA LYS A 194 7.22 12.39 -18.21
C LYS A 194 8.58 13.01 -18.47
N ALA A 195 8.61 14.32 -18.73
CA ALA A 195 9.84 15.05 -18.97
C ALA A 195 10.79 14.98 -17.76
N ALA A 196 10.27 15.08 -16.54
CA ALA A 196 11.07 14.92 -15.32
C ALA A 196 11.66 13.52 -15.21
N LEU A 197 10.85 12.48 -15.43
CA LEU A 197 11.30 11.09 -15.35
C LEU A 197 12.39 10.79 -16.39
N ASP A 198 12.21 11.28 -17.61
CA ASP A 198 13.21 11.14 -18.69
C ASP A 198 14.49 11.92 -18.39
N HIS A 199 14.36 13.17 -17.90
CA HIS A 199 15.49 14.04 -17.58
C HIS A 199 16.41 13.45 -16.51
N PHE A 200 15.83 12.92 -15.43
CA PHE A 200 16.59 12.30 -14.34
C PHE A 200 16.92 10.82 -14.59
N GLY A 201 16.35 10.21 -15.64
CA GLY A 201 16.56 8.81 -15.98
C GLY A 201 16.00 7.84 -14.91
N TYR A 202 14.87 8.21 -14.29
CA TYR A 202 14.21 7.38 -13.28
C TYR A 202 13.54 6.18 -13.91
N ASP A 203 13.80 5.00 -13.36
CA ASP A 203 13.38 3.73 -13.93
C ASP A 203 12.22 3.08 -13.15
N VAL A 204 11.98 3.52 -11.91
CA VAL A 204 10.80 3.20 -11.09
C VAL A 204 10.34 4.43 -10.34
N ALA A 205 9.03 4.72 -10.35
CA ALA A 205 8.44 5.82 -9.60
C ALA A 205 7.36 5.31 -8.64
N PHE A 206 7.51 5.60 -7.34
CA PHE A 206 6.47 5.34 -6.35
C PHE A 206 5.35 6.39 -6.44
N GLY A 207 4.11 5.94 -6.49
CA GLY A 207 2.91 6.78 -6.45
C GLY A 207 2.01 6.43 -5.28
N GLY A 208 1.37 7.44 -4.68
CA GLY A 208 0.44 7.27 -3.55
C GLY A 208 -1.00 6.94 -3.96
N ALA A 209 -1.21 6.36 -5.14
CA ALA A 209 -2.53 6.02 -5.65
C ALA A 209 -3.14 4.82 -4.92
N ARG A 210 -4.45 4.88 -4.63
CA ARG A 210 -5.20 3.77 -4.02
C ARG A 210 -6.28 3.22 -4.96
N ARG A 211 -6.65 1.95 -4.77
CA ARG A 211 -7.69 1.28 -5.58
C ARG A 211 -9.10 1.78 -5.28
N ASP A 212 -9.37 2.18 -4.03
CA ASP A 212 -10.68 2.69 -3.59
C ASP A 212 -10.95 4.14 -4.01
N GLU A 213 -9.89 4.88 -4.39
CA GLU A 213 -9.95 6.32 -4.70
C GLU A 213 -10.82 6.62 -5.94
N GLU A 214 -10.83 5.73 -6.94
CA GLU A 214 -11.59 5.90 -8.18
C GLU A 214 -11.88 4.57 -8.88
N LYS A 215 -13.06 4.42 -9.50
CA LYS A 215 -13.50 3.20 -10.20
C LYS A 215 -12.50 2.68 -11.24
N SER A 216 -11.83 3.57 -11.97
CA SER A 216 -10.85 3.21 -13.01
C SER A 216 -9.60 2.51 -12.44
N ARG A 217 -9.31 2.73 -11.14
CA ARG A 217 -8.16 2.16 -10.43
C ARG A 217 -8.45 0.84 -9.72
N ALA A 218 -9.70 0.39 -9.68
CA ALA A 218 -10.07 -0.85 -9.00
C ALA A 218 -9.32 -2.09 -9.52
N LYS A 219 -8.85 -2.04 -10.78
CA LYS A 219 -8.05 -3.10 -11.43
C LYS A 219 -6.55 -2.75 -11.55
N GLU A 220 -6.10 -1.70 -10.86
CA GLU A 220 -4.71 -1.30 -10.87
C GLU A 220 -3.84 -2.33 -10.15
N ARG A 221 -2.67 -2.61 -10.73
CA ARG A 221 -1.64 -3.47 -10.15
C ARG A 221 -0.73 -2.67 -9.25
N ILE A 222 -0.05 -3.31 -8.31
CA ILE A 222 0.97 -2.65 -7.49
C ILE A 222 2.13 -2.21 -8.38
N PHE A 223 2.59 -3.05 -9.32
CA PHE A 223 3.62 -2.78 -10.30
C PHE A 223 2.99 -2.58 -11.68
N SER A 224 2.98 -1.34 -12.15
CA SER A 224 2.38 -0.93 -13.42
C SER A 224 3.48 -0.59 -14.43
N PHE A 225 3.65 -1.47 -15.42
CA PHE A 225 4.73 -1.37 -16.42
C PHE A 225 4.40 -0.32 -17.48
N ARG A 226 5.41 0.47 -17.83
CA ARG A 226 5.36 1.51 -18.86
C ARG A 226 6.36 1.20 -19.96
N SER A 227 5.88 1.18 -21.20
CA SER A 227 6.74 1.05 -22.38
C SER A 227 7.51 2.35 -22.63
N PRO A 228 8.52 2.34 -23.53
CA PRO A 228 9.22 3.57 -23.91
C PRO A 228 8.25 4.68 -24.31
N GLY A 229 8.47 5.89 -23.79
CA GLY A 229 7.52 7.02 -23.90
C GLY A 229 6.39 7.00 -22.86
N HIS A 230 6.55 6.26 -21.76
CA HIS A 230 5.67 6.20 -20.59
C HIS A 230 4.25 5.65 -20.84
N ARG A 231 4.04 4.93 -21.95
CA ARG A 231 2.71 4.41 -22.29
C ARG A 231 2.38 3.15 -21.51
N TRP A 232 1.10 2.97 -21.21
CA TRP A 232 0.60 1.75 -20.55
C TRP A 232 -0.01 0.79 -21.57
N ASP A 233 0.36 -0.49 -21.49
CA ASP A 233 -0.21 -1.57 -22.28
C ASP A 233 -0.77 -2.65 -21.35
N PRO A 234 -2.07 -2.99 -21.43
CA PRO A 234 -2.66 -4.09 -20.65
C PRO A 234 -1.91 -5.42 -20.79
N LYS A 235 -1.36 -5.73 -21.97
CA LYS A 235 -0.70 -7.01 -22.26
C LYS A 235 0.69 -7.11 -21.65
N SER A 236 1.34 -5.99 -21.34
CA SER A 236 2.66 -5.98 -20.69
C SER A 236 2.57 -6.10 -19.17
N GLN A 237 1.37 -6.06 -18.60
CA GLN A 237 1.15 -6.14 -17.17
C GLN A 237 1.25 -7.58 -16.66
N ARG A 238 1.78 -7.75 -15.45
CA ARG A 238 2.15 -9.06 -14.92
C ARG A 238 1.23 -9.50 -13.79
N PRO A 239 0.90 -10.79 -13.67
CA PRO A 239 0.25 -11.32 -12.48
C PRO A 239 1.10 -11.05 -11.23
N GLU A 240 0.44 -10.67 -10.14
CA GLU A 240 1.04 -10.43 -8.82
C GLU A 240 0.49 -11.51 -7.89
N LEU A 241 1.30 -12.53 -7.60
CA LEU A 241 0.89 -13.67 -6.79
C LEU A 241 1.56 -13.56 -5.41
N TRP A 242 0.77 -13.67 -4.34
CA TRP A 242 1.23 -13.44 -2.96
C TRP A 242 1.90 -12.07 -2.81
N ASN A 243 3.12 -12.03 -2.28
CA ASN A 243 3.97 -10.85 -2.16
C ASN A 243 5.24 -10.99 -3.02
N LEU A 244 5.14 -11.73 -4.13
CA LEU A 244 6.22 -11.94 -5.10
C LEU A 244 5.97 -11.05 -6.32
N TYR A 245 6.86 -10.11 -6.58
CA TYR A 245 6.74 -9.15 -7.66
C TYR A 245 7.81 -9.41 -8.73
N ASN A 246 7.39 -9.54 -9.99
CA ASN A 246 8.33 -9.63 -11.09
C ASN A 246 8.67 -8.22 -11.58
N THR A 247 9.80 -7.67 -11.11
CA THR A 247 10.29 -6.30 -11.37
C THR A 247 11.15 -6.16 -12.64
N ARG A 248 11.51 -7.27 -13.31
CA ARG A 248 12.41 -7.26 -14.47
C ARG A 248 11.89 -6.33 -15.56
N LYS A 249 12.70 -5.51 -16.21
CA LYS A 249 12.25 -4.62 -17.28
C LYS A 249 13.25 -4.56 -18.41
N ASN A 250 12.76 -4.27 -19.62
CA ASN A 250 13.61 -4.04 -20.76
C ASN A 250 14.21 -2.63 -20.72
N LYS A 251 15.28 -2.41 -21.48
CA LYS A 251 15.88 -1.08 -21.62
C LYS A 251 14.85 -0.07 -22.13
N GLY A 252 14.69 1.04 -21.41
CA GLY A 252 13.74 2.11 -21.73
C GLY A 252 12.32 1.89 -21.20
N GLU A 253 12.02 0.74 -20.61
CA GLU A 253 10.79 0.56 -19.83
C GLU A 253 10.95 1.18 -18.44
N THR A 254 9.87 1.72 -17.90
CA THR A 254 9.82 2.21 -16.52
C THR A 254 8.65 1.56 -15.78
N ILE A 255 8.64 1.64 -14.46
CA ILE A 255 7.56 1.05 -13.64
C ILE A 255 6.97 2.14 -12.75
N ARG A 256 5.64 2.15 -12.60
CA ARG A 256 4.96 2.88 -11.52
C ARG A 256 4.61 1.88 -10.42
N VAL A 257 4.98 2.19 -9.19
CA VAL A 257 4.74 1.31 -8.05
C VAL A 257 3.81 2.00 -7.06
N PHE A 258 2.78 1.30 -6.59
CA PHE A 258 1.74 1.87 -5.73
C PHE A 258 1.66 1.13 -4.39
N PRO A 259 2.55 1.43 -3.42
CA PRO A 259 2.59 0.74 -2.13
C PRO A 259 1.28 0.88 -1.34
N LEU A 260 0.52 1.94 -1.60
CA LEU A 260 -0.74 2.21 -0.90
C LEU A 260 -1.97 1.56 -1.56
N SER A 261 -1.82 0.74 -2.60
CA SER A 261 -2.94 0.24 -3.41
C SER A 261 -4.09 -0.38 -2.59
N ASN A 262 -3.77 -1.08 -1.51
CA ASN A 262 -4.71 -1.79 -0.64
C ASN A 262 -5.25 -0.98 0.54
N TRP A 263 -4.77 0.25 0.72
CA TRP A 263 -5.25 1.14 1.76
C TRP A 263 -6.56 1.79 1.31
N THR A 264 -7.45 2.06 2.27
CA THR A 264 -8.66 2.88 2.06
C THR A 264 -8.45 4.31 2.56
N GLU A 265 -9.39 5.23 2.25
CA GLU A 265 -9.36 6.59 2.81
C GLU A 265 -9.36 6.55 4.34
N LEU A 266 -10.15 5.64 4.94
CA LEU A 266 -10.20 5.44 6.39
C LEU A 266 -8.87 4.95 6.95
N ASP A 267 -8.22 4.00 6.30
CA ASP A 267 -6.92 3.48 6.76
C ASP A 267 -5.85 4.58 6.78
N ILE A 268 -5.83 5.43 5.74
CA ILE A 268 -4.92 6.58 5.65
C ILE A 268 -5.11 7.53 6.84
N TRP A 269 -6.36 7.92 7.13
CA TRP A 269 -6.63 8.82 8.25
C TRP A 269 -6.34 8.18 9.61
N GLN A 270 -6.73 6.93 9.83
CA GLN A 270 -6.43 6.21 11.06
C GLN A 270 -4.93 6.06 11.29
N TYR A 271 -4.17 5.81 10.22
CA TYR A 271 -2.72 5.69 10.30
C TYR A 271 -2.04 7.04 10.55
N ILE A 272 -2.50 8.12 9.91
CA ILE A 272 -2.05 9.49 10.22
C ILE A 272 -2.27 9.81 11.70
N TYR A 273 -3.44 9.47 12.24
CA TYR A 273 -3.74 9.67 13.65
C TYR A 273 -2.85 8.82 14.56
N LYS A 274 -2.76 7.52 14.30
CA LYS A 274 -1.99 6.56 15.12
C LYS A 274 -0.51 6.89 15.16
N GLU A 275 0.08 7.24 14.02
CA GLU A 275 1.51 7.52 13.89
C GLU A 275 1.85 9.02 14.04
N SER A 276 0.84 9.86 14.35
CA SER A 276 0.99 11.32 14.49
C SER A 276 1.71 11.96 13.30
N ILE A 277 1.31 11.56 12.08
CA ILE A 277 1.97 12.00 10.84
C ILE A 277 1.58 13.47 10.59
N PRO A 278 2.55 14.39 10.45
CA PRO A 278 2.26 15.76 10.08
C PRO A 278 1.58 15.85 8.71
N ILE A 279 0.51 16.63 8.61
CA ILE A 279 -0.21 16.90 7.37
C ILE A 279 -0.42 18.41 7.17
N VAL A 280 -0.76 18.80 5.94
CA VAL A 280 -1.02 20.19 5.58
C VAL A 280 -2.24 20.73 6.35
N PRO A 281 -2.17 21.91 7.00
CA PRO A 281 -3.28 22.44 7.78
C PRO A 281 -4.59 22.65 7.01
N LEU A 282 -4.56 22.78 5.68
CA LEU A 282 -5.72 22.77 4.78
C LEU A 282 -6.67 21.57 4.97
N TYR A 283 -6.19 20.45 5.53
CA TYR A 283 -7.04 19.31 5.85
C TYR A 283 -7.98 19.54 7.04
N TYR A 284 -7.64 20.47 7.94
CA TYR A 284 -8.45 20.86 9.10
C TYR A 284 -9.36 22.03 8.76
N ALA A 285 -10.56 22.04 9.35
CA ALA A 285 -11.49 23.15 9.24
C ALA A 285 -10.86 24.43 9.80
N ALA A 286 -10.99 25.51 9.04
CA ALA A 286 -10.67 26.86 9.51
C ALA A 286 -11.43 27.88 8.68
N LYS A 287 -11.61 29.09 9.25
CA LYS A 287 -12.19 30.22 8.52
C LYS A 287 -11.24 30.68 7.42
N ARG A 288 -11.65 30.54 6.17
CA ARG A 288 -10.85 30.91 4.99
C ARG A 288 -11.71 31.70 3.99
N PRO A 289 -11.12 32.63 3.23
CA PRO A 289 -11.84 33.37 2.20
C PRO A 289 -12.15 32.45 1.01
N VAL A 290 -13.40 32.43 0.58
CA VAL A 290 -13.87 31.59 -0.53
C VAL A 290 -14.71 32.38 -1.52
N VAL A 291 -14.77 31.88 -2.75
CA VAL A 291 -15.65 32.35 -3.82
C VAL A 291 -16.32 31.17 -4.51
N GLU A 292 -17.46 31.40 -5.13
CA GLU A 292 -18.13 30.39 -5.95
C GLU A 292 -17.58 30.46 -7.38
N TYR A 293 -16.91 29.39 -7.81
CA TYR A 293 -16.31 29.30 -9.13
C TYR A 293 -16.65 27.96 -9.79
N ASN A 294 -17.31 28.01 -10.96
CA ASN A 294 -17.76 26.82 -11.71
C ASN A 294 -18.56 25.80 -10.86
N GLY A 295 -19.43 26.31 -9.98
CA GLY A 295 -20.28 25.50 -9.10
C GLY A 295 -19.49 24.78 -7.99
N MET A 296 -18.36 25.33 -7.58
CA MET A 296 -17.56 24.87 -6.46
C MET A 296 -17.19 26.04 -5.57
N THR A 297 -17.19 25.82 -4.26
CA THR A 297 -16.57 26.72 -3.31
C THR A 297 -15.05 26.60 -3.40
N VAL A 298 -14.37 27.64 -3.87
CA VAL A 298 -12.92 27.67 -4.07
C VAL A 298 -12.30 28.67 -3.09
N MET A 299 -11.25 28.25 -2.38
CA MET A 299 -10.49 29.14 -1.51
C MET A 299 -9.67 30.13 -2.32
N VAL A 300 -9.71 31.39 -1.91
CA VAL A 300 -8.83 32.45 -2.40
C VAL A 300 -7.51 32.36 -1.64
N ASP A 301 -6.55 31.60 -2.19
CA ASP A 301 -5.22 31.41 -1.57
C ASP A 301 -4.33 32.66 -1.73
N ASP A 302 -4.40 33.31 -2.88
CA ASP A 302 -3.59 34.48 -3.24
C ASP A 302 -4.17 35.24 -4.45
N GLU A 303 -3.45 36.27 -4.90
CA GLU A 303 -3.82 37.18 -5.98
C GLU A 303 -3.95 36.53 -7.37
N ARG A 304 -3.41 35.32 -7.58
CA ARG A 304 -3.56 34.59 -8.84
C ARG A 304 -5.01 34.14 -9.07
N MET A 305 -5.86 34.16 -8.02
CA MET A 305 -7.26 33.77 -8.14
C MET A 305 -8.05 34.82 -8.91
N ARG A 306 -8.71 34.39 -9.99
CA ARG A 306 -9.63 35.25 -10.76
C ARG A 306 -11.01 35.22 -10.10
N ILE A 307 -11.29 36.22 -9.27
CA ILE A 307 -12.60 36.38 -8.61
C ILE A 307 -13.64 36.76 -9.68
N PRO A 308 -14.76 36.03 -9.80
CA PRO A 308 -15.83 36.38 -10.74
C PRO A 308 -16.42 37.77 -10.47
N ASP A 309 -16.81 38.47 -11.54
CA ASP A 309 -17.39 39.82 -11.45
C ASP A 309 -18.56 39.87 -10.48
N GLY A 310 -18.53 40.87 -9.59
CA GLY A 310 -19.57 41.08 -8.58
C GLY A 310 -19.48 40.18 -7.33
N GLN A 311 -18.59 39.18 -7.31
CA GLN A 311 -18.32 38.43 -6.08
C GLN A 311 -17.27 39.13 -5.22
N LYS A 312 -17.45 39.02 -3.90
CA LYS A 312 -16.42 39.34 -2.90
C LYS A 312 -16.13 38.07 -2.11
N PRO A 313 -14.86 37.79 -1.76
CA PRO A 313 -14.56 36.62 -0.95
C PRO A 313 -15.32 36.66 0.38
N GLU A 314 -15.98 35.55 0.70
CA GLU A 314 -16.69 35.34 1.97
C GLU A 314 -15.85 34.47 2.88
N MET A 315 -15.83 34.76 4.19
CA MET A 315 -15.16 33.90 5.16
C MET A 315 -16.07 32.74 5.55
N LYS A 316 -15.67 31.52 5.20
CA LYS A 316 -16.39 30.28 5.59
C LYS A 316 -15.48 29.33 6.34
N SER A 317 -16.03 28.55 7.27
CA SER A 317 -15.32 27.45 7.92
C SER A 317 -15.25 26.29 6.93
N ILE A 318 -14.06 26.06 6.38
CA ILE A 318 -13.86 25.08 5.31
C ILE A 318 -12.65 24.20 5.55
N ARG A 319 -12.64 23.01 4.95
CA ARG A 319 -11.48 22.13 4.82
C ARG A 319 -11.41 21.51 3.44
N PHE A 320 -10.35 20.75 3.17
CA PHE A 320 -10.17 20.02 1.91
C PHE A 320 -10.03 18.52 2.13
N ARG A 321 -10.81 17.71 1.39
CA ARG A 321 -10.64 16.23 1.39
C ARG A 321 -9.47 15.79 0.50
N THR A 322 -9.19 16.55 -0.55
CA THR A 322 -8.06 16.33 -1.47
C THR A 322 -7.35 17.64 -1.79
N LEU A 323 -6.05 17.58 -2.05
CA LEU A 323 -5.23 18.77 -2.29
C LEU A 323 -4.48 18.70 -3.63
N GLY A 324 -4.49 19.79 -4.39
CA GLY A 324 -3.78 19.89 -5.67
C GLY A 324 -3.63 21.33 -6.10
N CYS A 325 -3.93 21.64 -7.36
CA CYS A 325 -3.90 23.03 -7.81
C CYS A 325 -5.12 23.75 -7.21
N TYR A 326 -4.91 24.86 -6.52
CA TYR A 326 -5.97 25.45 -5.68
C TYR A 326 -7.20 25.91 -6.48
N PRO A 327 -7.11 26.47 -7.71
CA PRO A 327 -8.30 26.88 -8.45
C PRO A 327 -9.15 25.71 -8.95
N LEU A 328 -8.63 24.48 -8.87
CA LEU A 328 -9.26 23.24 -9.32
C LEU A 328 -9.62 22.31 -8.15
N THR A 329 -9.54 22.82 -6.92
CA THR A 329 -9.77 22.05 -5.70
C THR A 329 -10.91 22.70 -4.94
N GLY A 330 -12.09 22.07 -4.95
CA GLY A 330 -13.24 22.50 -4.17
C GLY A 330 -13.04 22.25 -2.68
N ALA A 331 -13.38 23.26 -1.88
CA ALA A 331 -13.47 23.16 -0.44
C ALA A 331 -14.80 22.54 -0.01
N VAL A 332 -14.84 21.98 1.20
CA VAL A 332 -16.08 21.56 1.86
C VAL A 332 -16.27 22.38 3.13
N GLU A 333 -17.49 22.86 3.36
CA GLU A 333 -17.85 23.49 4.64
C GLU A 333 -17.80 22.42 5.74
N SER A 334 -17.12 22.72 6.84
CA SER A 334 -16.86 21.78 7.92
C SER A 334 -16.41 22.54 9.17
N GLU A 335 -16.65 21.97 10.34
CA GLU A 335 -16.12 22.44 11.62
C GLU A 335 -15.10 21.44 12.23
N ALA A 336 -14.71 20.40 11.47
CA ALA A 336 -13.76 19.39 11.94
C ALA A 336 -12.32 19.94 11.91
N ASP A 337 -11.86 20.47 13.04
CA ASP A 337 -10.52 21.08 13.18
C ASP A 337 -9.48 20.12 13.80
N THR A 338 -9.91 18.91 14.18
CA THR A 338 -9.04 17.83 14.65
C THR A 338 -9.11 16.55 13.79
N LEU A 339 -8.08 15.69 13.88
CA LEU A 339 -8.08 14.40 13.18
C LEU A 339 -9.25 13.48 13.59
N PRO A 340 -9.60 13.32 14.89
CA PRO A 340 -10.75 12.52 15.28
C PRO A 340 -12.08 13.04 14.68
N GLU A 341 -12.27 14.35 14.62
CA GLU A 341 -13.47 14.94 14.02
C GLU A 341 -13.51 14.72 12.51
N ILE A 342 -12.37 14.83 11.81
CA ILE A 342 -12.28 14.53 10.38
C ILE A 342 -12.66 13.07 10.11
N ILE A 343 -12.17 12.13 10.93
CA ILE A 343 -12.49 10.71 10.82
C ILE A 343 -13.99 10.50 11.05
N GLN A 344 -14.56 11.13 12.08
CA GLN A 344 -15.99 11.03 12.40
C GLN A 344 -16.86 11.59 11.26
N GLU A 345 -16.54 12.76 10.72
CA GLU A 345 -17.25 13.38 9.60
C GLU A 345 -17.22 12.47 8.36
N MET A 346 -16.05 11.90 8.06
CA MET A 346 -15.87 11.00 6.92
C MET A 346 -16.70 9.72 7.07
N LEU A 347 -16.79 9.13 8.26
CA LEU A 347 -17.61 7.93 8.51
C LEU A 347 -19.11 8.16 8.24
N LEU A 348 -19.58 9.41 8.31
CA LEU A 348 -20.96 9.80 8.03
C LEU A 348 -21.18 10.26 6.58
N THR A 349 -20.11 10.44 5.81
CA THR A 349 -20.16 10.99 4.46
C THR A 349 -20.48 9.91 3.42
N THR A 350 -21.44 10.17 2.54
CA THR A 350 -21.84 9.24 1.47
C THR A 350 -21.21 9.55 0.11
N THR A 351 -20.40 10.61 0.04
CA THR A 351 -19.76 11.07 -1.20
C THR A 351 -18.29 10.65 -1.29
N SER A 352 -17.83 10.40 -2.52
CA SER A 352 -16.44 10.02 -2.76
C SER A 352 -15.47 11.15 -2.42
N GLU A 353 -14.28 10.75 -1.99
CA GLU A 353 -13.18 11.66 -1.63
C GLU A 353 -12.89 12.73 -2.71
N ARG A 354 -12.93 12.32 -3.99
CA ARG A 354 -12.56 13.15 -5.13
C ARG A 354 -13.70 13.96 -5.75
N GLN A 355 -14.89 13.96 -5.15
CA GLN A 355 -16.06 14.69 -5.70
C GLN A 355 -15.79 16.19 -5.94
N GLY A 356 -14.95 16.81 -5.10
CA GLY A 356 -14.60 18.23 -5.20
C GLY A 356 -13.56 18.60 -6.27
N ARG A 357 -13.10 17.66 -7.11
CA ARG A 357 -12.10 17.91 -8.15
C ARG A 357 -12.74 18.24 -9.49
N ALA A 358 -12.48 19.45 -10.00
CA ALA A 358 -12.93 19.82 -11.35
C ALA A 358 -12.39 18.90 -12.45
N ILE A 359 -11.16 18.41 -12.29
CA ILE A 359 -10.46 17.56 -13.28
C ILE A 359 -11.15 16.20 -13.47
N ASP A 360 -11.91 15.74 -12.46
CA ASP A 360 -12.54 14.42 -12.45
C ASP A 360 -13.97 14.45 -13.01
N LYS A 361 -14.50 15.64 -13.35
CA LYS A 361 -15.82 15.79 -14.01
C LYS A 361 -15.78 15.44 -15.51
N ASP A 362 -14.60 15.30 -16.11
CA ASP A 362 -14.42 14.78 -17.46
C ASP A 362 -14.61 13.25 -17.46
N SER A 363 -15.56 12.75 -18.27
CA SER A 363 -16.10 11.38 -18.31
C SER A 363 -15.12 10.22 -18.01
N ALA A 364 -15.61 9.10 -17.47
CA ALA A 364 -14.82 7.91 -17.11
C ALA A 364 -13.90 7.34 -18.22
N ALA A 365 -14.23 7.56 -19.50
CA ALA A 365 -13.36 7.21 -20.63
C ALA A 365 -12.06 8.04 -20.69
N SER A 366 -12.07 9.24 -20.11
CA SER A 366 -10.94 10.16 -20.01
C SER A 366 -9.81 9.61 -19.14
N MET A 367 -10.12 8.89 -18.06
CA MET A 367 -9.12 8.43 -17.09
C MET A 367 -8.34 7.20 -17.55
N GLU A 368 -8.99 6.26 -18.24
CA GLU A 368 -8.30 5.14 -18.90
C GLU A 368 -7.39 5.63 -20.04
N LYS A 369 -7.87 6.62 -20.80
CA LYS A 369 -7.05 7.31 -21.80
C LYS A 369 -5.84 8.00 -21.17
N LYS A 370 -6.04 8.78 -20.10
CA LYS A 370 -4.96 9.40 -19.30
C LYS A 370 -3.97 8.35 -18.77
N LYS A 371 -4.43 7.15 -18.38
CA LYS A 371 -3.55 6.05 -17.98
C LYS A 371 -2.68 5.55 -19.13
N GLN A 372 -3.26 5.32 -20.31
CA GLN A 372 -2.51 4.96 -21.52
C GLN A 372 -1.50 6.04 -21.92
N GLU A 373 -1.88 7.30 -21.71
CA GLU A 373 -1.06 8.47 -21.94
C GLU A 373 -0.06 8.74 -20.81
N GLY A 374 0.02 7.92 -19.75
CA GLY A 374 1.06 8.04 -18.72
C GLY A 374 0.83 9.12 -17.64
N TYR A 375 -0.42 9.51 -17.41
CA TYR A 375 -0.81 10.43 -16.31
C TYR A 375 -0.56 9.86 -14.91
N PHE A 376 -0.57 8.53 -14.77
CA PHE A 376 -0.36 7.82 -13.49
C PHE A 376 1.04 7.24 -13.38
#